data_AF-A0A3C1CBN7-F1
#
_entry.id   AF-A0A3C1CBN7-F1
#
_cell.length_a   1.000
_cell.length_b   1.000
_cell.length_c   1.000
_cell.angle_alpha   90.00
_cell.angle_beta   90.00
_cell.angle_gamma   90.00
#
_symmetry.space_group_name_H-M   'P 1'
#
loop_
_entity.id
_entity.type
_entity.pdbx_description
1 polymer ?
#
loop_
_entity_poly.entity_id
_entity_poly.type
_entity_poly.pdbx_seq_one_letter_code
_entity_poly.pdbx_strand_id
1 'polypeptide(L)'
;MKKSILLAILAVSITTFSYAQPQGGGGMMMQRRTPAERVATIHQKLDSAFKLEATKLAMVDTALTVLYKKQDARMMEIRDAMMNGGERPDMEALRTEMQKYNTAQEEILKAVLTAEQFTIWKEQIVPSMRPPRPNGGAGGGGGNWRGGNR
;
A
#
# COMPACT_ATOMS: atom_id res chain seq x y z
N MET A 1 -31.31 9.33 30.19
CA MET A 1 -29.88 9.66 29.99
C MET A 1 -29.01 8.62 30.66
N LYS A 2 -28.16 7.97 29.85
CA LYS A 2 -26.77 7.59 30.15
C LYS A 2 -26.53 6.62 31.33
N LYS A 3 -26.16 5.38 30.98
CA LYS A 3 -24.78 4.84 31.11
C LYS A 3 -24.84 3.30 31.17
N SER A 4 -25.14 2.67 30.05
CA SER A 4 -24.64 1.33 29.76
C SER A 4 -23.21 1.53 29.25
N ILE A 5 -22.23 0.87 29.87
CA ILE A 5 -21.02 0.26 29.28
C ILE A 5 -20.15 -0.16 30.47
N LEU A 6 -20.42 -1.38 30.93
CA LEU A 6 -19.53 -2.17 31.75
C LEU A 6 -18.61 -2.93 30.79
N LEU A 7 -17.30 -2.73 30.99
CA LEU A 7 -16.28 -3.79 31.07
C LEU A 7 -16.22 -4.82 29.92
N ALA A 8 -15.14 -4.80 29.16
CA ALA A 8 -14.13 -5.87 29.24
C ALA A 8 -12.98 -5.63 28.24
N ILE A 9 -11.80 -5.54 28.85
CA ILE A 9 -10.46 -5.70 28.30
C ILE A 9 -10.41 -6.84 27.28
N LEU A 10 -9.88 -6.58 26.08
CA LEU A 10 -9.30 -7.64 25.25
C LEU A 10 -7.94 -7.18 24.74
N ALA A 11 -6.94 -7.97 25.13
CA ALA A 11 -5.51 -7.84 24.94
C ALA A 11 -5.08 -7.29 23.58
N VAL A 12 -4.25 -6.24 23.62
CA VAL A 12 -3.34 -5.90 22.54
C VAL A 12 -2.21 -6.92 22.56
N SER A 13 -2.38 -8.03 21.83
CA SER A 13 -1.25 -8.90 21.50
C SER A 13 -0.43 -8.22 20.40
N ILE A 14 0.62 -7.50 20.83
CA ILE A 14 1.67 -7.04 19.93
C ILE A 14 2.44 -8.29 19.47
N THR A 15 2.02 -8.89 18.36
CA THR A 15 2.86 -9.84 17.62
C THR A 15 3.93 -9.03 16.90
N THR A 16 5.10 -8.93 17.53
CA THR A 16 6.31 -8.40 16.90
C THR A 16 6.75 -9.35 15.79
N PHE A 17 6.29 -9.09 14.56
CA PHE A 17 6.93 -9.65 13.38
C PHE A 17 8.22 -8.89 13.10
N SER A 18 9.35 -9.41 13.58
CA SER A 18 10.67 -8.94 13.18
C SER A 18 10.99 -9.48 11.78
N TYR A 19 10.76 -8.68 10.74
CA TYR A 19 11.29 -8.94 9.41
C TYR A 19 12.62 -8.18 9.25
N ALA A 20 13.72 -8.92 9.13
CA ALA A 20 15.04 -8.38 8.85
C ALA A 20 15.05 -7.65 7.49
N GLN A 21 15.55 -6.40 7.46
CA GLN A 21 15.76 -5.65 6.23
C GLN A 21 17.14 -5.98 5.63
N PRO A 22 17.26 -6.30 4.34
CA PRO A 22 18.54 -6.17 3.66
C PRO A 22 18.86 -4.69 3.47
N GLN A 23 19.99 -4.30 4.04
CA GLN A 23 20.70 -3.05 3.84
C GLN A 23 21.08 -2.89 2.36
N GLY A 24 20.52 -1.89 1.68
CA GLY A 24 20.94 -1.45 0.35
C GLY A 24 20.88 0.07 0.29
N GLY A 25 22.04 0.71 0.31
CA GLY A 25 22.21 2.14 0.55
C GLY A 25 21.83 3.08 -0.60
N GLY A 26 21.80 4.37 -0.26
CA GLY A 26 21.90 5.49 -1.20
C GLY A 26 20.58 6.16 -1.60
N GLY A 27 20.29 7.30 -0.95
CA GLY A 27 19.61 8.47 -1.53
C GLY A 27 18.14 8.36 -1.93
N MET A 28 17.27 9.11 -1.24
CA MET A 28 15.94 9.57 -1.74
C MET A 28 14.98 8.54 -2.36
N MET A 29 15.25 7.24 -2.23
CA MET A 29 14.31 6.20 -2.58
C MET A 29 13.30 6.13 -1.45
N MET A 30 12.12 6.71 -1.68
CA MET A 30 10.89 6.35 -0.95
C MET A 30 10.92 4.84 -0.74
N GLN A 31 11.16 4.38 0.50
CA GLN A 31 11.26 2.97 0.83
C GLN A 31 9.97 2.32 0.34
N ARG A 32 10.06 1.60 -0.79
CA ARG A 32 8.92 0.87 -1.31
C ARG A 32 8.64 -0.22 -0.29
N ARG A 33 7.40 -0.27 0.22
CA ARG A 33 6.99 -1.36 1.08
C ARG A 33 7.18 -2.67 0.32
N THR A 34 7.77 -3.66 0.96
CA THR A 34 7.90 -5.00 0.38
C THR A 34 6.51 -5.61 0.15
N PRO A 35 6.35 -6.63 -0.72
CA PRO A 35 5.09 -7.34 -0.87
C PRO A 35 4.53 -7.83 0.45
N ALA A 36 5.40 -8.35 1.34
CA ALA A 36 5.01 -8.85 2.65
C ALA A 36 4.48 -7.74 3.56
N GLU A 37 5.14 -6.58 3.62
CA GLU A 37 4.67 -5.42 4.39
C GLU A 37 3.33 -4.88 3.88
N ARG A 38 3.13 -4.90 2.56
CA ARG A 38 1.86 -4.49 1.94
C ARG A 38 0.73 -5.43 2.33
N VAL A 39 0.96 -6.75 2.28
CA VAL A 39 0.00 -7.76 2.73
C VAL A 39 -0.30 -7.61 4.21
N ALA A 40 0.73 -7.46 5.06
CA ALA A 40 0.55 -7.29 6.50
C ALA A 40 -0.30 -6.06 6.84
N THR A 41 -0.14 -4.96 6.10
CA THR A 41 -0.99 -3.77 6.27
C THR A 41 -2.45 -4.11 6.00
N ILE A 42 -2.74 -4.81 4.90
CA ILE A 42 -4.10 -5.19 4.53
C ILE A 42 -4.69 -6.17 5.55
N HIS A 43 -3.92 -7.18 5.93
CA HIS A 43 -4.29 -8.13 6.96
C HIS A 43 -4.74 -7.44 8.24
N GLN A 44 -3.90 -6.55 8.80
CA GLN A 44 -4.21 -5.81 10.02
C GLN A 44 -5.50 -5.00 9.90
N LYS A 45 -5.76 -4.38 8.73
CA LYS A 45 -6.97 -3.60 8.50
C LYS A 45 -8.22 -4.46 8.38
N LEU A 46 -8.13 -5.59 7.67
CA LEU A 46 -9.23 -6.55 7.54
C LEU A 46 -9.57 -7.18 8.89
N ASP A 47 -8.55 -7.60 9.63
CA ASP A 47 -8.71 -8.17 10.96
C ASP A 47 -9.34 -7.17 11.94
N SER A 48 -8.83 -5.93 11.97
CA SER A 48 -9.37 -4.86 12.83
C SER A 48 -10.81 -4.48 12.48
N ALA A 49 -11.15 -4.43 11.19
CA ALA A 49 -12.45 -3.94 10.74
C ALA A 49 -13.54 -5.01 10.79
N PHE A 50 -13.21 -6.25 10.44
CA PHE A 50 -14.21 -7.28 10.17
C PHE A 50 -14.02 -8.54 11.02
N LYS A 51 -12.87 -8.71 11.68
CA LYS A 51 -12.54 -9.91 12.48
C LYS A 51 -12.88 -11.20 11.74
N LEU A 52 -12.36 -11.31 10.51
CA LEU A 52 -12.62 -12.46 9.64
C LEU A 52 -12.05 -13.75 10.26
N GLU A 53 -12.57 -14.89 9.82
CA GLU A 53 -12.01 -16.20 10.19
C GLU A 53 -10.53 -16.30 9.76
N ALA A 54 -9.69 -16.90 10.60
CA ALA A 54 -8.26 -17.05 10.32
C ALA A 54 -7.97 -17.72 8.96
N THR A 55 -8.77 -18.72 8.58
CA THR A 55 -8.67 -19.41 7.27
C THR A 55 -8.87 -18.44 6.11
N LYS A 56 -9.85 -17.54 6.22
CA LYS A 56 -10.15 -16.52 5.20
C LYS A 56 -9.03 -15.49 5.10
N LEU A 57 -8.48 -15.05 6.23
CA LEU A 57 -7.33 -14.14 6.24
C LEU A 57 -6.11 -14.78 5.58
N ALA A 58 -5.79 -16.03 5.90
CA ALA A 58 -4.67 -16.74 5.30
C ALA A 58 -4.81 -16.92 3.77
N MET A 59 -6.03 -17.15 3.27
CA MET A 59 -6.32 -17.20 1.84
C MET A 59 -6.06 -15.84 1.16
N VAL A 60 -6.54 -14.75 1.76
CA VAL A 60 -6.29 -13.37 1.27
C VAL A 60 -4.79 -13.07 1.26
N ASP A 61 -4.08 -13.36 2.35
CA ASP A 61 -2.65 -13.09 2.46
C ASP A 61 -1.84 -13.81 1.39
N THR A 62 -2.16 -15.07 1.14
CA THR A 62 -1.51 -15.89 0.11
C THR A 62 -1.75 -15.30 -1.28
N ALA A 63 -3.02 -15.00 -1.61
CA ALA A 63 -3.39 -14.45 -2.91
C ALA A 63 -2.78 -13.07 -3.16
N LEU A 64 -2.81 -12.18 -2.16
CA LEU A 64 -2.22 -10.84 -2.26
C LEU A 64 -0.69 -10.89 -2.32
N THR A 65 -0.05 -11.83 -1.62
CA THR A 65 1.41 -12.01 -1.70
C THR A 65 1.84 -12.37 -3.12
N VAL A 66 1.14 -13.31 -3.76
CA VAL A 66 1.40 -13.69 -5.15
C VAL A 66 1.18 -12.51 -6.09
N LEU A 67 0.07 -11.77 -5.91
CA LEU A 67 -0.25 -10.60 -6.73
C LEU A 67 0.84 -9.52 -6.62
N TYR A 68 1.26 -9.16 -5.42
CA TYR A 68 2.25 -8.10 -5.21
C TYR A 68 3.65 -8.49 -5.64
N LYS A 69 4.04 -9.77 -5.53
CA LYS A 69 5.29 -10.26 -6.14
C LYS A 69 5.28 -10.08 -7.66
N LYS A 70 4.18 -10.40 -8.34
CA LYS A 70 4.03 -10.18 -9.79
C LYS A 70 4.08 -8.70 -10.14
N GLN A 71 3.36 -7.87 -9.39
CA GLN A 71 3.37 -6.43 -9.57
C GLN A 71 4.78 -5.84 -9.42
N ASP A 72 5.51 -6.24 -8.38
CA ASP A 72 6.84 -5.72 -8.10
C ASP A 72 7.85 -6.16 -9.15
N ALA A 73 7.84 -7.43 -9.58
CA ALA A 73 8.69 -7.92 -10.66
C ALA A 73 8.48 -7.11 -11.95
N ARG A 74 7.22 -6.89 -12.32
CA ARG A 74 6.88 -6.08 -13.49
C ARG A 74 7.35 -4.64 -13.38
N MET A 75 7.20 -4.04 -12.20
CA MET A 75 7.67 -2.67 -11.96
C MET A 75 9.20 -2.57 -11.92
N MET A 76 9.90 -3.64 -11.56
CA MET A 76 11.35 -3.72 -11.67
C MET A 76 11.78 -3.78 -13.13
N GLU A 77 11.15 -4.61 -13.96
CA GLU A 77 11.42 -4.66 -15.41
C GLU A 77 11.26 -3.28 -16.08
N ILE A 78 10.14 -2.60 -15.79
CA ILE A 78 9.87 -1.27 -16.33
C ILE A 78 10.93 -0.26 -15.87
N ARG A 79 11.32 -0.31 -14.59
CA ARG A 79 12.37 0.57 -14.05
C ARG A 79 13.71 0.28 -14.72
N ASP A 80 14.08 -0.98 -14.86
CA ASP A 80 15.35 -1.40 -15.47
C ASP A 80 15.42 -0.93 -16.93
N ALA A 81 14.34 -1.12 -17.71
CA ALA A 81 14.23 -0.61 -19.06
C ALA A 81 14.42 0.92 -19.14
N MET A 82 13.84 1.67 -18.20
CA MET A 82 14.02 3.13 -18.13
C MET A 82 15.45 3.55 -17.74
N MET A 83 16.12 2.79 -16.86
CA MET A 83 17.48 3.12 -16.40
C MET A 83 18.55 2.77 -17.44
N ASN A 84 18.33 1.72 -18.22
CA ASN A 84 19.26 1.27 -19.26
C ASN A 84 19.13 2.06 -20.58
N GLY A 85 18.50 3.24 -20.54
CA GLY A 85 18.33 4.12 -21.70
C GLY A 85 17.29 3.64 -22.71
N GLY A 86 16.42 2.70 -22.33
CA GLY A 86 15.29 2.26 -23.15
C GLY A 86 14.24 3.35 -23.34
N GLU A 87 13.37 3.15 -24.33
CA GLU A 87 12.26 4.06 -24.60
C GLU A 87 11.37 4.20 -23.35
N ARG A 88 10.90 5.42 -23.07
CA ARG A 88 10.00 5.65 -21.95
C ARG A 88 8.75 4.78 -22.16
N PRO A 89 8.34 3.99 -21.15
CA PRO A 89 7.16 3.14 -21.28
C PRO A 89 5.95 4.02 -21.59
N ASP A 90 5.10 3.54 -22.50
CA ASP A 90 3.82 4.17 -22.78
C ASP A 90 3.02 4.27 -21.46
N MET A 91 2.77 5.51 -21.05
CA MET A 91 2.10 5.82 -19.80
C MET A 91 0.66 5.30 -19.78
N GLU A 92 0.00 5.21 -20.94
CA GLU A 92 -1.34 4.66 -21.04
C GLU A 92 -1.34 3.14 -20.88
N ALA A 93 -0.41 2.45 -21.55
CA ALA A 93 -0.19 1.02 -21.36
C ALA A 93 0.14 0.69 -19.89
N LEU A 94 1.02 1.47 -19.27
CA LEU A 94 1.39 1.29 -17.87
C LEU A 94 0.20 1.50 -16.92
N ARG A 95 -0.63 2.53 -17.16
CA ARG A 95 -1.85 2.76 -16.37
C ARG A 95 -2.82 1.60 -16.49
N THR A 96 -3.05 1.13 -17.72
CA THR A 96 -3.94 -0.02 -18.00
C THR A 96 -3.42 -1.28 -17.31
N GLU A 97 -2.12 -1.52 -17.37
CA GLU A 97 -1.49 -2.64 -16.70
C GLU A 97 -1.63 -2.54 -15.19
N MET A 98 -1.39 -1.37 -14.60
CA MET A 98 -1.60 -1.13 -13.17
C MET A 98 -3.05 -1.31 -12.73
N GLN A 99 -4.01 -0.94 -13.58
CA GLN A 99 -5.43 -1.19 -13.32
C GLN A 99 -5.72 -2.68 -13.20
N LYS A 100 -5.09 -3.56 -14.00
CA LYS A 100 -5.28 -5.02 -13.88
C LYS A 100 -4.92 -5.54 -12.49
N TYR A 101 -3.83 -5.05 -11.91
CA TYR A 101 -3.44 -5.43 -10.53
C TYR A 101 -4.45 -4.93 -9.50
N ASN A 102 -4.98 -3.70 -9.67
CA ASN A 102 -6.00 -3.16 -8.78
C ASN A 102 -7.29 -3.98 -8.86
N THR A 103 -7.75 -4.31 -10.07
CA THR A 103 -8.94 -5.15 -10.28
C THR A 103 -8.73 -6.54 -9.69
N ALA A 104 -7.58 -7.16 -9.91
CA ALA A 104 -7.26 -8.46 -9.33
C ALA A 104 -7.28 -8.43 -7.79
N GLN A 105 -6.76 -7.36 -7.18
CA GLN A 105 -6.86 -7.17 -5.73
C GLN A 105 -8.33 -7.06 -5.28
N GLU A 106 -9.16 -6.30 -5.99
CA GLU A 106 -10.57 -6.17 -5.67
C GLU A 106 -11.31 -7.51 -5.75
N GLU A 107 -11.06 -8.31 -6.78
CA GLU A 107 -11.67 -9.64 -6.93
C GLU A 107 -11.22 -10.62 -5.84
N ILE A 108 -9.94 -10.59 -5.45
CA ILE A 108 -9.43 -11.37 -4.30
C ILE A 108 -10.20 -11.00 -3.01
N LEU A 109 -10.43 -9.70 -2.79
CA LEU A 109 -11.14 -9.23 -1.60
C LEU A 109 -12.63 -9.56 -1.65
N LYS A 110 -13.31 -9.42 -2.80
CA LYS A 110 -14.73 -9.80 -2.97
C LYS A 110 -14.97 -11.29 -2.77
N ALA A 111 -14.00 -12.15 -3.07
CA ALA A 111 -14.14 -13.59 -2.83
C ALA A 111 -14.24 -13.95 -1.34
N VAL A 112 -13.80 -13.05 -0.45
CA VAL A 112 -13.72 -13.31 0.99
C VAL A 112 -14.63 -12.40 1.82
N LEU A 113 -14.80 -11.15 1.39
CA LEU A 113 -15.64 -10.15 2.02
C LEU A 113 -17.07 -10.22 1.50
N THR A 114 -18.05 -9.91 2.35
CA THR A 114 -19.41 -9.63 1.89
C THR A 114 -19.45 -8.32 1.10
N ALA A 115 -20.53 -8.09 0.34
CA ALA A 115 -20.70 -6.85 -0.42
C ALA A 115 -20.62 -5.60 0.48
N GLU A 116 -21.25 -5.64 1.66
CA GLU A 116 -21.22 -4.55 2.64
C GLU A 116 -19.81 -4.31 3.18
N GLN A 117 -19.09 -5.38 3.54
CA GLN A 117 -17.70 -5.28 4.02
C GLN A 117 -16.77 -4.75 2.92
N PHE A 118 -16.99 -5.15 1.68
CA PHE A 118 -16.22 -4.65 0.54
C PHE A 118 -16.47 -3.16 0.29
N THR A 119 -17.71 -2.69 0.46
CA THR A 119 -18.04 -1.25 0.40
C THR A 119 -17.33 -0.48 1.50
N ILE A 120 -17.38 -0.94 2.76
CA ILE A 120 -16.65 -0.33 3.89
C ILE A 120 -15.14 -0.30 3.59
N TRP A 121 -14.60 -1.40 3.06
CA TRP A 121 -13.21 -1.48 2.66
C TRP A 121 -12.83 -0.37 1.66
N LYS A 122 -13.61 -0.20 0.60
CA LYS A 122 -13.32 0.80 -0.45
C LYS A 122 -13.52 2.23 0.01
N GLU A 123 -14.56 2.49 0.79
CA GLU A 123 -14.96 3.86 1.13
C GLU A 123 -14.26 4.40 2.37
N GLN A 124 -13.91 3.54 3.33
CA GLN A 124 -13.34 3.97 4.60
C GLN A 124 -11.89 3.53 4.76
N ILE A 125 -11.61 2.24 4.50
CA ILE A 125 -10.30 1.67 4.81
C ILE A 125 -9.26 2.07 3.76
N VAL A 126 -9.55 1.93 2.47
CA VAL A 126 -8.63 2.31 1.39
C VAL A 126 -8.20 3.78 1.47
N PRO A 127 -9.10 4.77 1.67
CA PRO A 127 -8.70 6.16 1.86
C PRO A 127 -7.82 6.37 3.09
N SER A 128 -8.07 5.67 4.19
CA SER A 128 -7.24 5.76 5.42
C SER A 128 -5.80 5.26 5.23
N MET A 129 -5.56 4.40 4.25
CA MET A 129 -4.24 3.83 3.97
C MET A 129 -3.41 4.66 3.00
N ARG A 130 -4.02 5.65 2.33
CA ARG A 130 -3.29 6.51 1.39
C ARG A 130 -2.30 7.37 2.16
N PRO A 131 -1.01 7.41 1.76
CA PRO A 131 -0.08 8.36 2.32
C PRO A 131 -0.66 9.77 2.20
N PRO A 132 -0.45 10.66 3.18
CA PRO A 132 -0.79 12.07 3.03
C PRO A 132 -0.17 12.53 1.71
N ARG A 133 -1.02 12.96 0.76
CA ARG A 133 -0.50 13.62 -0.44
C ARG A 133 0.30 14.81 0.08
N PRO A 134 1.59 14.97 -0.28
CA PRO A 134 2.32 16.17 0.07
C PRO A 134 1.44 17.35 -0.34
N ASN A 135 0.98 18.09 0.66
CA ASN A 135 0.15 19.25 0.46
C ASN A 135 0.89 20.13 -0.55
N GLY A 136 0.30 20.34 -1.72
CA GLY A 136 0.84 21.26 -2.73
C GLY A 136 0.74 22.68 -2.20
N GLY A 137 1.66 23.05 -1.32
CA GLY A 137 1.67 24.32 -0.62
C GLY A 137 2.98 24.52 0.13
N ALA A 138 3.85 25.31 -0.49
CA ALA A 138 4.96 26.08 0.09
C ALA A 138 6.15 25.32 0.71
N GLY A 139 7.29 25.36 0.02
CA GLY A 139 8.60 25.17 0.66
C GLY A 139 9.70 24.66 -0.29
N GLY A 140 10.27 25.53 -1.13
CA GLY A 140 11.50 25.17 -1.85
C GLY A 140 11.90 26.07 -3.02
N GLY A 141 12.20 27.35 -2.76
CA GLY A 141 13.23 28.04 -3.55
C GLY A 141 12.79 28.94 -4.72
N GLY A 142 11.75 29.75 -4.54
CA GLY A 142 11.64 31.01 -5.29
C GLY A 142 12.37 32.12 -4.55
N GLY A 143 13.67 32.30 -4.81
CA GLY A 143 14.47 33.38 -4.22
C GLY A 143 15.71 33.69 -5.05
N ASN A 144 15.67 34.83 -5.75
CA ASN A 144 16.79 35.58 -6.33
C ASN A 144 17.81 34.84 -7.24
N TRP A 145 17.54 34.81 -8.55
CA TRP A 145 18.59 34.78 -9.60
C TRP A 145 18.77 36.14 -10.29
N ARG A 146 18.57 37.24 -9.55
CA ARG A 146 18.95 38.59 -10.00
C ARG A 146 19.90 39.20 -8.97
N GLY A 147 21.17 39.31 -9.32
CA GLY A 147 22.13 40.20 -8.63
C GLY A 147 23.52 39.62 -8.38
N GLY A 148 24.44 39.85 -9.32
CA GLY A 148 25.81 40.30 -9.05
C GLY A 148 26.84 39.31 -8.49
N ASN A 149 27.70 38.77 -9.36
CA ASN A 149 29.16 38.98 -9.26
C ASN A 149 29.89 38.44 -10.51
N ARG A 150 30.16 39.31 -11.47
CA ARG A 150 31.35 39.41 -12.35
C ARG A 150 31.11 40.49 -13.39
#